data_AF-A0A5M8QSY1-F1
#
_entry.id   AF-A0A5M8QSY1-F1
#
_cell.length_a   1.000
_cell.length_b   1.000
_cell.length_c   1.000
_cell.angle_alpha   90.00
_cell.angle_beta   90.00
_cell.angle_gamma   90.00
#
_symmetry.space_group_name_H-M   'P 1'
#
loop_
_entity.id
_entity.type
_entity.pdbx_description
1 polymer ?
#
loop_
_entity_poly.entity_id
_entity_poly.type
_entity_poly.pdbx_seq_one_letter_code
_entity_poly.pdbx_strand_id
1 'polypeptide(L)'
;MKNNIRFKRLIKFLLALIVFAHASVLAQPAIQWQKTIGGNQYDQVNAIISTSDGGYILGGYSNSLISGDKSEEIPYGQSYWIVKVTADGIKEWDKTIGQGNNGDDQLTSVLETDDGG
;
A
#
# COMPACT_ATOMS: atom_id res chain seq x y z
N MET A 1 18.22 -23.48 -52.79
CA MET A 1 18.47 -23.86 -51.37
C MET A 1 18.87 -22.70 -50.43
N LYS A 2 19.71 -21.73 -50.83
CA LYS A 2 20.18 -20.64 -49.95
C LYS A 2 19.08 -19.70 -49.40
N ASN A 3 18.01 -19.45 -50.17
CA ASN A 3 16.93 -18.53 -49.77
C ASN A 3 16.12 -19.06 -48.57
N ASN A 4 15.91 -20.39 -48.49
CA ASN A 4 15.19 -21.03 -47.38
C ASN A 4 15.95 -20.93 -46.05
N ILE A 5 17.29 -20.87 -46.10
CA ILE A 5 18.13 -20.73 -44.91
C ILE A 5 18.06 -19.29 -44.38
N ARG A 6 18.13 -18.29 -45.28
CA ARG A 6 17.99 -16.86 -44.90
C ARG A 6 16.61 -16.56 -44.33
N PHE A 7 15.55 -17.11 -44.93
CA PHE A 7 14.17 -16.95 -44.45
C PHE A 7 13.95 -17.58 -43.07
N LYS A 8 14.46 -18.80 -42.83
CA LYS A 8 14.40 -19.45 -41.51
C LYS A 8 15.18 -18.69 -40.43
N ARG A 9 16.33 -18.09 -40.78
CA ARG A 9 17.12 -17.25 -39.86
C ARG A 9 16.38 -15.95 -39.51
N LEU A 10 15.72 -15.33 -40.49
CA LEU A 10 14.91 -14.13 -40.27
C LEU A 10 13.72 -14.41 -39.35
N ILE A 11 13.00 -15.51 -39.56
CA ILE A 11 11.89 -15.91 -38.67
C ILE A 11 12.37 -16.16 -37.24
N LYS A 12 13.48 -16.89 -37.06
CA LYS A 12 14.05 -17.12 -35.72
C LYS A 12 14.46 -15.82 -35.03
N PHE A 13 15.00 -14.86 -35.79
CA PHE A 13 15.37 -13.55 -35.26
C PHE A 13 14.14 -12.71 -34.88
N LEU A 14 13.09 -12.72 -35.70
CA LEU A 14 11.81 -12.05 -35.41
C LEU A 14 11.12 -12.66 -34.20
N LEU A 15 11.12 -13.99 -34.06
CA LEU A 15 10.58 -14.67 -32.87
C LEU A 15 11.35 -14.32 -31.61
N ALA A 16 12.68 -14.25 -31.67
CA ALA A 16 13.51 -13.82 -30.54
C ALA A 16 13.23 -12.36 -30.14
N LEU A 17 13.05 -11.47 -31.12
CA LEU A 17 12.66 -10.06 -30.92
C LEU A 17 11.27 -9.94 -30.26
N ILE A 18 10.30 -10.75 -30.70
CA ILE A 18 8.95 -10.77 -30.12
C ILE A 18 9.00 -11.25 -28.67
N VAL A 19 9.76 -12.31 -28.36
CA VAL A 19 9.92 -12.82 -26.98
C VAL A 19 10.58 -11.78 -26.07
N PHE A 20 11.58 -11.05 -26.56
CA PHE A 20 12.26 -10.00 -25.80
C PHE A 20 11.36 -8.79 -25.54
N ALA A 21 10.55 -8.39 -26.52
CA ALA A 21 9.57 -7.32 -26.36
C ALA A 21 8.44 -7.69 -25.36
N HIS A 22 7.97 -8.95 -25.36
CA HIS A 22 7.00 -9.42 -24.36
C HIS A 22 7.59 -9.42 -22.94
N ALA A 23 8.85 -9.80 -22.78
CA ALA A 23 9.52 -9.78 -21.47
C ALA A 23 9.65 -8.36 -20.91
N SER A 24 9.86 -7.35 -21.76
CA SER A 24 9.95 -5.95 -21.30
C SER A 24 8.61 -5.31 -20.90
N VAL A 25 7.47 -5.80 -21.41
CA VAL A 25 6.13 -5.32 -20.99
C VAL A 25 5.73 -5.88 -19.61
N LEU A 26 6.22 -7.07 -19.26
CA LEU A 26 6.01 -7.69 -17.94
C LEU A 26 6.96 -7.15 -16.85
N ALA A 27 7.92 -6.29 -17.22
CA ALA A 27 8.93 -5.76 -16.31
C ALA A 27 8.52 -4.44 -15.61
N GLN A 28 7.36 -3.86 -15.93
CA GLN A 28 6.84 -2.74 -15.16
C GLN A 28 6.16 -3.27 -13.89
N PRO A 29 6.46 -2.71 -12.70
CA PRO A 29 5.71 -3.04 -11.49
C PRO A 29 4.22 -2.78 -11.73
N ALA A 30 3.41 -3.84 -11.73
CA ALA A 30 1.96 -3.70 -11.73
C ALA A 30 1.52 -3.28 -10.32
N ILE A 31 0.62 -2.29 -10.24
CA ILE A 31 -0.03 -1.95 -8.97
C ILE A 31 -0.82 -3.18 -8.51
N GLN A 32 -0.43 -3.76 -7.37
CA GLN A 32 -1.14 -4.91 -6.80
C GLN A 32 -2.52 -4.49 -6.28
N TRP A 33 -2.56 -3.39 -5.54
CA TRP A 33 -3.80 -2.76 -5.08
C TRP A 33 -3.55 -1.26 -4.80
N GLN A 34 -4.66 -0.51 -4.80
CA GLN A 34 -4.68 0.89 -4.38
C GLN A 34 -6.01 1.14 -3.67
N LYS A 35 -5.97 1.76 -2.49
CA LYS A 35 -7.16 2.11 -1.71
C LYS A 35 -6.97 3.45 -1.02
N THR A 36 -8.08 4.16 -0.86
CA THR A 36 -8.19 5.28 0.08
C THR A 36 -8.72 4.71 1.39
N ILE A 37 -8.17 5.17 2.52
CA ILE A 37 -8.61 4.80 3.86
C ILE A 37 -8.87 6.10 4.62
N GLY A 38 -10.09 6.28 5.12
CA GLY A 38 -10.46 7.49 5.87
C GLY A 38 -11.93 7.58 6.23
N GLY A 39 -12.29 8.65 6.94
CA GLY A 39 -13.65 9.03 7.26
C GLY A 39 -14.13 10.24 6.45
N ASN A 40 -15.19 10.87 6.93
CA ASN A 40 -15.82 12.01 6.25
C ASN A 40 -15.13 13.35 6.50
N GLN A 41 -14.12 13.42 7.36
CA GLN A 41 -13.36 14.64 7.65
C GLN A 41 -11.90 14.49 7.22
N TYR A 42 -11.00 15.26 7.84
CA TYR A 42 -9.58 15.26 7.51
C TYR A 42 -8.88 14.04 8.11
N ASP A 43 -8.26 13.26 7.24
CA ASP A 43 -7.44 12.10 7.58
C ASP A 43 -6.13 12.15 6.79
N GLN A 44 -5.01 11.97 7.47
CA GLN A 44 -3.69 12.00 6.87
C GLN A 44 -2.86 10.82 7.39
N VAL A 45 -2.31 10.03 6.47
CA VAL A 45 -1.32 8.99 6.78
C VAL A 45 0.08 9.59 6.69
N ASN A 46 0.89 9.37 7.72
CA ASN A 46 2.26 9.87 7.82
C ASN A 46 3.30 8.75 7.70
N ALA A 47 2.94 7.54 8.11
CA ALA A 47 3.83 6.39 8.10
C ALA A 47 3.08 5.13 7.67
N ILE A 48 3.81 4.22 7.01
CA ILE A 48 3.36 2.88 6.70
C ILE A 48 4.53 1.91 6.95
N ILE A 49 4.24 0.79 7.59
CA ILE A 49 5.18 -0.32 7.79
C ILE A 49 4.53 -1.62 7.34
N SER A 50 5.32 -2.56 6.80
CA SER A 50 4.89 -3.94 6.59
C SER A 50 4.91 -4.70 7.91
N THR A 51 3.97 -5.60 8.11
CA THR A 51 3.92 -6.52 9.26
C THR A 51 4.42 -7.91 8.88
N SER A 52 4.82 -8.69 9.88
CA SER A 52 5.35 -10.05 9.73
C SER A 52 4.36 -11.06 9.14
N ASP A 53 3.07 -10.81 9.32
CA ASP A 53 1.96 -11.56 8.72
C ASP A 53 1.69 -11.19 7.23
N GLY A 54 2.48 -10.29 6.66
CA GLY A 54 2.36 -9.83 5.27
C GLY A 54 1.38 -8.68 5.06
N GLY A 55 0.76 -8.17 6.12
CA GLY A 55 -0.06 -6.96 6.10
C GLY A 55 0.74 -5.67 6.20
N TYR A 56 0.03 -4.59 6.55
CA TYR A 56 0.59 -3.27 6.77
C TYR A 56 -0.07 -2.57 7.95
N ILE A 57 0.71 -1.78 8.69
CA ILE A 57 0.20 -0.79 9.65
C ILE A 57 0.42 0.60 9.08
N LEU A 58 -0.66 1.37 9.03
CA LEU A 58 -0.68 2.79 8.66
C LEU A 58 -0.83 3.61 9.94
N GLY A 59 -0.08 4.69 10.06
CA GLY A 59 -0.16 5.62 11.19
C GLY A 59 -0.22 7.06 10.72
N GLY A 60 -1.05 7.87 11.37
CA GLY A 60 -1.16 9.29 11.10
C GLY A 60 -2.19 9.99 11.97
N TYR A 61 -2.84 11.03 11.44
CA TYR A 61 -3.81 11.85 12.16
C TYR A 61 -5.20 11.74 11.54
N SER A 62 -6.21 11.84 12.39
CA SER A 62 -7.61 11.85 11.98
C SER A 62 -8.38 12.88 12.80
N ASN A 63 -9.25 13.64 12.13
CA ASN A 63 -10.27 14.49 12.74
C ASN A 63 -11.66 13.90 12.50
N SER A 64 -11.73 12.71 11.90
CA SER A 64 -12.97 12.07 11.52
C SER A 64 -13.67 11.45 12.73
N LEU A 65 -14.98 11.65 12.82
CA LEU A 65 -15.85 10.80 13.63
C LEU A 65 -15.97 9.41 12.97
N ILE A 66 -16.64 8.47 13.64
CA ILE A 66 -16.96 7.15 13.07
C ILE A 66 -17.73 7.34 11.76
N SER A 67 -17.05 7.03 10.64
CA SER A 67 -17.54 7.20 9.27
C SER A 67 -16.54 6.59 8.28
N GLY A 68 -17.00 6.21 7.09
CA GLY A 68 -16.14 5.61 6.07
C GLY A 68 -15.46 4.33 6.60
N ASP A 69 -14.13 4.31 6.54
CA ASP A 69 -13.30 3.22 7.05
C ASP A 69 -12.98 3.36 8.53
N LYS A 70 -13.27 4.50 9.18
CA LYS A 70 -12.97 4.71 10.60
C LYS A 70 -14.07 4.11 11.47
N SER A 71 -13.70 3.18 12.36
CA SER A 71 -14.62 2.61 13.36
C SER A 71 -14.32 2.98 14.81
N GLU A 72 -13.16 3.58 15.08
CA GLU A 72 -12.86 4.08 16.42
C GLU A 72 -13.34 5.50 16.62
N GLU A 73 -13.99 5.73 17.75
CA GLU A 73 -14.40 7.06 18.17
C GLU A 73 -13.17 7.94 18.39
N ILE A 74 -13.36 9.24 18.18
CA ILE A 74 -12.36 10.24 18.52
C ILE A 74 -12.82 10.96 19.79
N PRO A 75 -12.03 10.93 20.88
CA PRO A 75 -12.46 11.55 22.13
C PRO A 75 -12.65 13.06 21.97
N TYR A 76 -11.69 13.73 21.32
CA TYR A 76 -11.68 15.18 21.09
C TYR A 76 -10.79 15.54 19.89
N GLY A 77 -11.22 16.50 19.05
CA GLY A 77 -10.36 17.19 18.09
C GLY A 77 -9.69 16.30 17.03
N GLN A 78 -8.45 16.64 16.66
CA GLN A 78 -7.54 15.77 15.91
C GLN A 78 -6.99 14.71 16.87
N SER A 79 -6.71 13.49 16.41
CA SER A 79 -6.07 12.44 17.23
C SER A 79 -5.23 11.53 16.36
N TYR A 80 -4.32 10.77 16.96
CA TYR A 80 -3.60 9.74 16.21
C TYR A 80 -4.55 8.63 15.82
N TRP A 81 -4.37 8.14 14.61
CA TRP A 81 -5.15 7.04 14.07
C TRP A 81 -4.21 6.00 13.46
N ILE A 82 -4.34 4.77 13.95
CA ILE A 82 -3.56 3.61 13.51
C ILE A 82 -4.54 2.66 12.83
N VAL A 83 -4.17 2.16 11.66
CA VAL A 83 -4.99 1.23 10.87
C VAL A 83 -4.14 0.04 10.46
N LYS A 84 -4.60 -1.18 10.77
CA LYS A 84 -4.00 -2.41 10.23
C LYS A 84 -4.80 -2.89 9.02
N VAL A 85 -4.09 -3.27 7.97
CA VAL A 85 -4.66 -3.85 6.76
C VAL A 85 -3.95 -5.14 6.37
N THR A 86 -4.66 -6.04 5.71
CA THR A 86 -4.09 -7.25 5.10
C THR A 86 -3.16 -6.91 3.93
N ALA A 87 -2.46 -7.93 3.40
CA ALA A 87 -1.64 -7.82 2.19
C ALA A 87 -2.39 -7.24 0.97
N ASP A 88 -3.72 -7.42 0.91
CA ASP A 88 -4.61 -6.92 -0.17
C ASP A 88 -5.27 -5.57 0.19
N GLY A 89 -4.76 -4.91 1.24
CA GLY A 89 -5.26 -3.64 1.74
C GLY A 89 -6.65 -3.73 2.37
N ILE A 90 -7.09 -4.88 2.87
CA ILE A 90 -8.39 -4.98 3.58
C ILE A 90 -8.18 -4.57 5.02
N LYS A 91 -8.96 -3.60 5.52
CA LYS A 91 -8.88 -3.16 6.92
C LYS A 91 -9.25 -4.31 7.86
N GLU A 92 -8.35 -4.59 8.81
CA GLU A 92 -8.57 -5.55 9.88
C GLU A 92 -9.08 -4.84 11.14
N TRP A 93 -8.39 -3.78 11.56
CA TRP A 93 -8.80 -2.95 12.69
C TRP A 93 -8.27 -1.52 12.55
N ASP A 94 -8.85 -0.63 13.34
CA ASP A 94 -8.29 0.70 13.60
C ASP A 94 -8.27 1.02 15.09
N LYS A 95 -7.40 1.94 15.50
CA LYS A 95 -7.25 2.45 16.88
C LYS A 95 -7.04 3.96 16.87
N THR A 96 -7.81 4.68 17.68
CA THR A 96 -7.55 6.09 17.99
C THR A 96 -6.69 6.17 19.25
N ILE A 97 -5.54 6.85 19.16
CA ILE A 97 -4.60 6.98 20.29
C ILE A 97 -4.42 8.46 20.67
N GLY A 98 -4.48 8.73 21.97
CA GLY A 98 -4.20 10.03 22.55
C GLY A 98 -5.29 11.10 22.32
N GLN A 99 -5.02 12.28 22.86
CA GLN A 99 -5.70 13.52 22.49
C GLN A 99 -4.73 14.25 21.56
N GLY A 100 -5.14 14.65 20.36
CA GLY A 100 -4.30 15.50 19.51
C GLY A 100 -4.18 16.86 20.17
N ASN A 101 -3.20 16.98 21.05
CA ASN A 101 -2.81 18.24 21.62
C ASN A 101 -2.12 19.03 20.50
N ASN A 102 -2.36 20.34 20.44
CA ASN A 102 -1.69 21.32 19.57
C ASN A 102 -0.18 21.47 19.86
N GLY A 103 0.49 20.43 20.34
CA GLY A 103 1.94 20.35 20.49
C GLY A 103 2.52 19.49 19.38
N ASP A 104 3.74 19.81 18.96
CA ASP A 104 4.51 19.17 17.87
C ASP A 104 4.86 17.69 18.11
N ASP A 105 3.97 16.89 18.69
CA ASP A 105 4.16 15.46 18.74
C ASP A 105 3.94 14.92 17.32
N GLN A 106 5.04 14.48 16.72
CA GLN A 106 5.06 13.74 15.47
C GLN A 106 5.07 12.26 15.82
N LEU A 107 4.17 11.48 15.21
CA LEU A 107 4.33 10.02 15.20
C LEU A 107 5.56 9.70 14.35
N THR A 108 6.72 9.55 14.99
CA THR A 108 8.01 9.36 14.30
C THR A 108 8.24 7.91 13.86
N SER A 109 7.58 6.96 14.51
CA SER A 109 7.80 5.53 14.26
C SER A 109 6.62 4.70 14.75
N VAL A 110 6.27 3.69 13.97
CA VAL A 110 5.45 2.55 14.38
C VAL A 110 6.38 1.34 14.46
N LEU A 111 6.23 0.51 15.50
CA LEU A 111 6.95 -0.75 15.64
C LEU A 111 5.92 -1.87 15.86
N GLU A 112 6.09 -2.97 15.15
CA GLU A 112 5.34 -4.20 15.37
C GLU A 112 5.84 -4.89 16.66
N THR A 113 4.92 -5.33 17.51
CA THR A 113 5.22 -6.18 18.67
C THR A 113 5.30 -7.64 18.24
N ASP A 114 6.03 -8.48 19.00
CA ASP A 114 6.27 -9.88 18.64
C ASP A 114 4.99 -10.75 18.52
N ASP A 115 3.84 -10.22 18.96
CA ASP A 115 2.51 -10.84 18.85
C ASP A 115 1.71 -10.38 17.61
N GLY A 116 2.28 -9.54 16.73
CA GLY A 116 1.64 -9.09 15.49
C GLY A 116 0.78 -7.83 15.62
N GLY A 117 0.84 -7.16 16.79
CA GLY A 117 0.16 -5.89 17.10
C GLY A 117 -0.91 -5.98 18.18
#